data_AF-A0A7J2NG00-F1
#
_entry.id   AF-A0A7J2NG00-F1
#
_cell.length_a   1.000
_cell.length_b   1.000
_cell.length_c   1.000
_cell.angle_alpha   90.00
_cell.angle_beta   90.00
_cell.angle_gamma   90.00
#
_symmetry.space_group_name_H-M   'P 1'
#
loop_
_entity.id
_entity.type
_entity.pdbx_description
1 polymer ?
#
loop_
_entity_poly.entity_id
_entity_poly.type
_entity_poly.pdbx_seq_one_letter_code
_entity_poly.pdbx_strand_id
1 'polypeptide(L)'
;MPYEQMLGAAGLAGFAAVAGAVILGSFLVSYLFIAVTFYFLAKKLKTEPLWLAWVPIAQFFLLPIMAGKHWAWGFIMFVPLANIIFMYIWLWLVYEKRKYPGWWALFSLGAYIPFVGFVFSILALVLYLLVVFKDK
;
A
#
# COMPACT_ATOMS: atom_id res chain seq x y z
N MET A 1 -19.33 40.26 -10.95
CA MET A 1 -19.85 39.34 -9.91
C MET A 1 -20.01 40.11 -8.61
N PRO A 2 -21.07 39.87 -7.83
CA PRO A 2 -21.21 40.41 -6.47
C PRO A 2 -20.04 40.00 -5.57
N TYR A 3 -19.63 40.86 -4.63
CA TYR A 3 -18.49 40.61 -3.74
C TYR A 3 -18.63 39.32 -2.92
N GLU A 4 -19.86 38.94 -2.54
CA GLU A 4 -20.13 37.69 -1.81
C GLU A 4 -19.86 36.44 -2.64
N GLN A 5 -20.14 36.49 -3.95
CA GLN A 5 -19.81 35.40 -4.86
C GLN A 5 -18.30 35.28 -5.06
N MET A 6 -17.58 36.42 -5.08
CA MET A 6 -16.12 36.41 -5.16
C MET A 6 -15.47 35.87 -3.86
N LEU A 7 -16.02 36.24 -2.69
CA LEU A 7 -15.55 35.74 -1.40
C LEU A 7 -15.80 34.22 -1.25
N GLY A 8 -16.99 33.76 -1.65
CA GLY A 8 -17.34 32.33 -1.65
C GLY A 8 -16.46 31.52 -2.61
N ALA A 9 -16.19 32.04 -3.81
CA ALA A 9 -15.29 31.40 -4.77
C ALA A 9 -13.84 31.33 -4.26
N ALA A 10 -13.35 32.38 -3.60
CA ALA A 10 -12.02 32.39 -2.99
C ALA A 10 -11.91 31.38 -1.83
N GLY A 11 -12.94 31.28 -0.99
CA GLY A 11 -13.01 30.28 0.08
C GLY A 11 -12.99 28.83 -0.44
N LEU A 12 -13.78 28.54 -1.48
CA LEU A 12 -13.79 27.24 -2.15
C LEU A 12 -12.43 26.91 -2.80
N ALA A 13 -11.82 27.88 -3.48
CA ALA A 13 -10.50 27.71 -4.08
C ALA A 13 -9.40 27.45 -3.03
N GLY A 14 -9.42 28.20 -1.92
CA GLY A 14 -8.49 27.98 -0.81
C GLY A 14 -8.67 26.60 -0.16
N PHE A 15 -9.91 26.19 0.11
CA PHE A 15 -10.20 24.86 0.63
C PHE A 15 -9.74 23.75 -0.34
N ALA A 16 -10.05 23.88 -1.63
CA ALA A 16 -9.64 22.92 -2.65
C ALA A 16 -8.12 22.81 -2.76
N ALA A 17 -7.39 23.93 -2.65
CA ALA A 17 -5.92 23.94 -2.66
C ALA A 17 -5.34 23.20 -1.46
N VAL A 18 -5.85 23.46 -0.25
CA VAL A 18 -5.41 22.76 0.97
C VAL A 18 -5.76 21.28 0.91
N ALA A 19 -6.99 20.94 0.53
CA ALA A 19 -7.42 19.55 0.38
C ALA A 19 -6.57 18.82 -0.66
N GLY A 20 -6.30 19.44 -1.81
CA GLY A 20 -5.42 18.90 -2.84
C GLY A 20 -4.00 18.66 -2.33
N ALA A 21 -3.42 19.61 -1.59
CA ALA A 21 -2.09 19.47 -1.00
C ALA A 21 -2.03 18.32 0.03
N VAL A 22 -3.05 18.19 0.88
CA VAL A 22 -3.15 17.10 1.87
C VAL A 22 -3.27 15.75 1.19
N ILE A 23 -4.13 15.64 0.16
CA ILE A 23 -4.30 14.41 -0.62
C ILE A 23 -2.95 14.01 -1.25
N LEU A 24 -2.30 14.91 -2.00
CA LEU A 24 -1.02 14.62 -2.65
C LEU A 24 0.08 14.25 -1.64
N GLY A 25 0.15 14.99 -0.52
CA GLY A 25 1.09 14.69 0.56
C GLY A 25 0.87 13.30 1.17
N SER A 26 -0.38 12.93 1.43
CA SER A 26 -0.73 11.60 1.95
C SER A 26 -0.34 10.47 1.00
N PHE A 27 -0.58 10.64 -0.31
CA PHE A 27 -0.16 9.67 -1.33
C PHE A 27 1.35 9.45 -1.32
N LEU A 28 2.13 10.52 -1.22
CA LEU A 28 3.59 10.44 -1.19
C LEU A 28 4.10 9.71 0.07
N VAL A 29 3.54 10.04 1.24
CA VAL A 29 3.91 9.39 2.50
C VAL A 29 3.57 7.90 2.48
N SER A 30 2.36 7.53 2.05
CA SER A 30 1.95 6.13 1.94
C SER A 30 2.82 5.36 0.94
N TYR A 31 3.19 6.00 -0.18
CA TYR A 31 4.08 5.41 -1.17
C TYR A 31 5.46 5.09 -0.60
N LEU A 32 6.12 6.08 0.03
CA LEU A 32 7.43 5.89 0.63
C LEU A 32 7.40 4.83 1.73
N PHE A 33 6.34 4.81 2.53
CA PHE A 33 6.13 3.78 3.56
C PHE A 33 6.09 2.37 2.95
N ILE A 34 5.30 2.15 1.89
CA ILE A 34 5.19 0.85 1.22
C ILE A 34 6.53 0.46 0.59
N ALA A 35 7.19 1.38 -0.12
CA ALA A 35 8.48 1.15 -0.76
C ALA A 35 9.54 0.69 0.25
N VAL A 36 9.66 1.38 1.39
CA VAL A 36 10.60 1.03 2.47
C VAL A 36 10.23 -0.32 3.10
N THR A 37 8.95 -0.56 3.34
CA THR A 37 8.44 -1.83 3.89
C THR A 37 8.82 -2.99 2.98
N PHE A 38 8.55 -2.87 1.68
CA PHE A 38 8.84 -3.91 0.69
C PHE A 38 10.34 -4.13 0.52
N TYR A 39 11.15 -3.07 0.57
CA TYR A 39 12.60 -3.17 0.51
C TYR A 39 13.17 -4.02 1.66
N PHE A 40 12.79 -3.71 2.91
CA PHE A 40 13.24 -4.49 4.07
C PHE A 40 12.67 -5.90 4.08
N LEU A 41 11.43 -6.09 3.61
CA LEU A 41 10.80 -7.40 3.50
C LEU A 41 11.54 -8.29 2.50
N ALA A 42 11.84 -7.77 1.31
CA ALA A 42 12.64 -8.45 0.30
C ALA A 42 14.05 -8.78 0.82
N LYS A 43 14.68 -7.85 1.57
CA LYS A 43 15.98 -8.09 2.21
C LYS A 43 15.93 -9.23 3.23
N LYS A 44 14.91 -9.27 4.08
CA LYS A 44 14.72 -10.35 5.07
C LYS A 44 14.38 -11.69 4.42
N LEU A 45 13.65 -11.66 3.30
CA LEU A 45 13.34 -12.85 2.49
C LEU A 45 14.46 -13.22 1.51
N LYS A 46 15.61 -12.53 1.54
CA LYS A 46 16.74 -12.72 0.61
C LYS A 46 16.29 -12.77 -0.85
N THR A 47 15.33 -11.92 -1.20
CA THR A 47 14.70 -11.84 -2.52
C THR A 47 15.35 -10.73 -3.32
N GLU A 48 15.90 -11.07 -4.49
CA GLU A 48 16.45 -10.13 -5.45
C GLU A 48 15.54 -9.98 -6.68
N PRO A 49 15.49 -8.80 -7.33
CA PRO A 49 16.23 -7.57 -7.01
C PRO A 49 15.51 -6.66 -6.00
N LEU A 50 16.26 -6.16 -5.00
CA LEU A 50 15.76 -5.29 -3.92
C LEU A 50 15.27 -3.92 -4.40
N TRP A 51 15.86 -3.39 -5.49
CA TRP A 51 15.56 -2.05 -5.98
C TRP A 51 14.15 -1.92 -6.55
N LEU A 52 13.51 -3.04 -6.93
CA LEU A 52 12.12 -3.07 -7.43
C LEU A 52 11.12 -2.50 -6.41
N ALA A 53 11.47 -2.47 -5.12
CA ALA A 53 10.63 -1.86 -4.09
C ALA A 53 10.44 -0.35 -4.29
N TRP A 54 11.40 0.33 -4.91
CA TRP A 54 11.42 1.78 -5.11
C TRP A 54 10.73 2.26 -6.39
N VAL A 55 10.28 1.34 -7.26
CA VAL A 55 9.56 1.69 -8.48
C VAL A 55 8.10 1.24 -8.32
N PRO A 56 7.10 2.15 -8.39
CA PRO A 56 5.71 1.82 -8.06
C PRO A 56 5.18 0.63 -8.87
N ILE A 57 5.46 0.62 -10.18
CA ILE A 57 5.02 -0.45 -11.08
C ILE A 57 5.77 -1.76 -10.80
N ALA A 58 7.04 -1.68 -10.42
CA ALA A 58 7.84 -2.86 -10.12
C ALA A 58 7.42 -3.56 -8.82
N GLN A 59 6.72 -2.88 -7.90
CA GLN A 59 6.19 -3.48 -6.68
C GLN A 59 5.20 -4.63 -6.97
N PHE A 60 4.44 -4.55 -8.07
CA PHE A 60 3.55 -5.62 -8.52
C PHE A 60 4.31 -6.89 -8.95
N PHE A 61 5.56 -6.76 -9.39
CA PHE A 61 6.44 -7.87 -9.73
C PHE A 61 7.21 -8.37 -8.50
N LEU A 62 7.56 -7.47 -7.57
CA LEU A 62 8.30 -7.84 -6.37
C LEU A 62 7.47 -8.71 -5.42
N LEU A 63 6.19 -8.40 -5.23
CA LEU A 63 5.31 -9.15 -4.33
C LEU A 63 5.21 -10.66 -4.66
N PRO A 64 4.93 -11.09 -5.92
CA PRO A 64 4.93 -12.50 -6.27
C PRO A 64 6.31 -13.14 -6.10
N ILE A 65 7.41 -12.44 -6.42
CA ILE A 65 8.77 -12.97 -6.21
C ILE A 65 9.02 -13.22 -4.71
N MET A 66 8.65 -12.28 -3.83
CA MET A 66 8.73 -12.47 -2.37
C MET A 66 7.87 -13.65 -1.90
N ALA A 67 6.69 -13.85 -2.51
CA ALA A 67 5.83 -15.00 -2.27
C ALA A 67 6.38 -16.32 -2.85
N GLY A 68 7.51 -16.30 -3.57
CA GLY A 68 8.12 -17.48 -4.19
C GLY A 68 7.44 -17.92 -5.47
N LYS A 69 6.77 -16.99 -6.16
CA LYS A 69 6.13 -17.19 -7.46
C LYS A 69 7.02 -16.58 -8.55
N HIS A 70 6.78 -17.02 -9.79
CA HIS A 70 7.51 -16.51 -10.95
C HIS A 70 7.22 -15.02 -11.18
N TRP A 71 8.21 -14.23 -11.61
CA TRP A 71 8.08 -12.78 -11.79
C TRP A 71 6.96 -12.38 -12.78
N ALA A 72 6.66 -13.24 -13.77
CA ALA A 72 5.61 -13.00 -14.75
C ALA A 72 4.21 -12.84 -14.13
N TRP A 73 4.02 -13.33 -12.90
CA TRP A 73 2.79 -13.08 -12.17
C TRP A 73 2.52 -11.59 -11.93
N GLY A 74 3.53 -10.72 -11.97
CA GLY A 74 3.33 -9.27 -11.91
C GLY A 74 2.44 -8.70 -13.02
N PHE A 75 2.34 -9.36 -14.17
CA PHE A 75 1.43 -8.97 -15.26
C PHE A 75 -0.06 -9.09 -14.87
N ILE A 76 -0.39 -9.74 -13.76
CA ILE A 76 -1.77 -9.82 -13.27
C ILE A 76 -2.36 -8.43 -12.95
N MET A 77 -1.52 -7.40 -12.79
CA MET A 77 -1.96 -6.02 -12.61
C MET A 77 -2.92 -5.53 -13.71
N PHE A 78 -2.82 -6.09 -14.92
CA PHE A 78 -3.68 -5.76 -16.06
C PHE A 78 -5.07 -6.43 -16.01
N VAL A 79 -5.29 -7.35 -15.06
CA VAL A 79 -6.56 -8.06 -14.87
C VAL A 79 -7.22 -7.56 -13.57
N PRO A 80 -8.22 -6.66 -13.62
CA PRO A 80 -8.67 -5.89 -12.47
C PRO A 80 -9.09 -6.72 -11.24
N LEU A 81 -9.88 -7.77 -11.43
CA LEU A 81 -10.37 -8.59 -10.32
C LEU A 81 -9.31 -9.59 -9.83
N ALA A 82 -8.55 -10.18 -10.77
CA ALA A 82 -7.52 -11.14 -10.41
C ALA A 82 -6.36 -10.45 -9.68
N ASN A 83 -5.97 -9.24 -10.08
CA ASN A 83 -4.99 -8.39 -9.40
C ASN A 83 -5.23 -8.37 -7.89
N ILE A 84 -6.42 -7.96 -7.48
CA ILE A 84 -6.77 -7.76 -6.08
C ILE A 84 -6.62 -9.08 -5.32
N ILE A 85 -7.25 -10.15 -5.83
CA ILE A 85 -7.22 -11.47 -5.19
C ILE A 85 -5.79 -12.00 -5.04
N PHE A 86 -5.00 -11.95 -6.11
CA PHE A 86 -3.64 -12.49 -6.10
C PHE A 86 -2.68 -11.65 -5.25
N MET A 87 -2.83 -10.33 -5.18
CA MET A 87 -2.05 -9.51 -4.25
C MET A 87 -2.24 -9.97 -2.81
N TYR A 88 -3.47 -10.22 -2.37
CA TYR A 88 -3.72 -10.67 -1.01
C TYR A 88 -3.22 -12.10 -0.76
N ILE A 89 -3.35 -13.00 -1.73
CA ILE A 89 -2.78 -14.35 -1.64
C ILE A 89 -1.26 -14.28 -1.50
N TRP A 90 -0.57 -13.46 -2.30
CA TRP A 90 0.88 -13.34 -2.20
C TRP A 90 1.33 -12.66 -0.92
N LEU A 91 0.60 -11.64 -0.47
CA LEU A 91 0.88 -11.01 0.81
C LEU A 91 0.70 -11.99 1.98
N TRP A 92 -0.34 -12.82 1.94
CA TRP A 92 -0.56 -13.91 2.89
C TRP A 92 0.64 -14.86 2.92
N LEU A 93 1.09 -15.34 1.75
CA LEU A 93 2.26 -16.23 1.65
C LEU A 93 3.53 -15.59 2.19
N VAL A 94 3.72 -14.29 1.94
CA VAL A 94 4.84 -13.51 2.45
C VAL A 94 4.83 -13.45 3.99
N TYR A 95 3.65 -13.29 4.59
CA TYR A 95 3.50 -13.33 6.05
C TYR A 95 3.82 -14.71 6.62
N GLU A 96 3.33 -15.79 6.00
CA GLU A 96 3.64 -17.16 6.40
C GLU A 96 5.14 -17.46 6.32
N LYS A 97 5.81 -17.01 5.25
CA LYS A 97 7.27 -17.11 5.12
C LYS A 97 8.03 -16.37 6.23
N ARG A 98 7.45 -15.31 6.77
CA ARG A 98 7.97 -14.57 7.93
C ARG A 98 7.48 -15.13 9.27
N LYS A 99 6.83 -16.30 9.29
CA LYS A 99 6.26 -16.95 10.50
C LYS A 99 5.17 -16.11 11.20
N TYR A 100 4.43 -15.35 10.42
CA TYR A 100 3.25 -14.61 10.88
C TYR A 100 1.97 -15.25 10.35
N PRO A 101 0.82 -15.07 11.03
CA PRO A 101 -0.45 -15.56 10.53
C PRO A 101 -0.81 -14.89 9.20
N GLY A 102 -0.94 -15.68 8.14
CA GLY A 102 -1.17 -15.14 6.79
C GLY A 102 -2.48 -14.36 6.64
N TRP A 103 -3.51 -14.70 7.43
CA TRP A 103 -4.77 -13.97 7.48
C TRP A 103 -4.62 -12.50 7.89
N TRP A 104 -3.49 -12.10 8.50
CA TRP A 104 -3.20 -10.70 8.76
C TRP A 104 -3.17 -9.85 7.47
N ALA A 105 -2.90 -10.46 6.31
CA ALA A 105 -2.96 -9.78 5.02
C ALA A 105 -4.35 -9.20 4.74
N LEU A 106 -5.41 -9.85 5.25
CA LEU A 106 -6.80 -9.44 5.05
C LEU A 106 -7.18 -8.16 5.83
N PHE A 107 -6.42 -7.76 6.86
CA PHE A 107 -6.69 -6.48 7.54
C PHE A 107 -6.58 -5.29 6.59
N SER A 108 -5.74 -5.41 5.56
CA SER A 108 -5.63 -4.39 4.50
C SER A 108 -6.89 -4.29 3.64
N LEU A 109 -7.74 -5.34 3.56
CA LEU A 109 -9.06 -5.26 2.91
C LEU A 109 -10.07 -4.50 3.76
N GLY A 110 -9.95 -4.57 5.08
CA GLY A 110 -10.82 -3.84 6.00
C GLY A 110 -10.75 -2.32 5.82
N ALA A 111 -9.66 -1.81 5.23
CA ALA A 111 -9.51 -0.41 4.87
C ALA A 111 -10.58 0.10 3.89
N TYR A 112 -11.20 -0.78 3.10
CA TYR A 112 -12.25 -0.43 2.15
C TYR A 112 -13.66 -0.42 2.76
N ILE A 113 -13.82 -0.85 4.02
CA ILE A 113 -15.11 -0.85 4.69
C ILE A 113 -15.41 0.58 5.19
N PRO A 114 -16.54 1.19 4.82
CA PRO A 114 -16.94 2.50 5.31
C PRO A 114 -16.97 2.55 6.84
N PHE A 115 -16.68 3.72 7.42
CA PHE A 115 -16.67 4.01 8.87
C PHE A 115 -15.57 3.32 9.70
N VAL A 116 -15.16 2.10 9.38
CA VAL A 116 -14.08 1.37 10.09
C VAL A 116 -12.75 1.36 9.33
N GLY A 117 -12.75 1.71 8.05
CA GLY A 117 -11.58 1.63 7.19
C GLY A 117 -10.36 2.39 7.70
N PHE A 118 -10.55 3.52 8.39
CA PHE A 118 -9.45 4.27 9.01
C PHE A 118 -8.76 3.49 10.14
N VAL A 119 -9.52 2.79 10.97
CA VAL A 119 -8.95 1.97 12.05
C VAL A 119 -8.21 0.77 11.45
N PHE A 120 -8.79 0.12 10.44
CA PHE A 120 -8.17 -0.99 9.74
C PHE A 120 -6.91 -0.58 8.97
N SER A 121 -6.86 0.62 8.39
CA SER A 121 -5.68 1.11 7.68
C SER A 121 -4.52 1.37 8.65
N ILE A 122 -4.78 2.01 9.80
CA ILE A 122 -3.77 2.17 10.86
C ILE A 122 -3.28 0.79 11.32
N LEU A 123 -4.20 -0.13 11.58
CA LEU A 123 -3.85 -1.49 12.01
C LEU A 123 -3.00 -2.21 10.96
N ALA A 124 -3.33 -2.12 9.67
CA ALA A 124 -2.57 -2.71 8.59
C ALA A 124 -1.13 -2.15 8.53
N LEU A 125 -0.96 -0.83 8.68
CA LEU A 125 0.36 -0.19 8.75
C LEU A 125 1.18 -0.71 9.94
N VAL A 126 0.57 -0.83 11.13
CA VAL A 126 1.22 -1.39 12.30
C VAL A 126 1.62 -2.85 12.07
N LEU A 127 0.74 -3.66 11.47
CA LEU A 127 1.04 -5.05 11.13
C LEU A 127 2.19 -5.16 10.12
N TYR A 128 2.24 -4.30 9.10
CA TYR A 128 3.38 -4.25 8.18
C TYR A 128 4.69 -3.95 8.89
N LEU A 129 4.71 -2.95 9.79
CA LEU A 129 5.89 -2.62 10.58
C LEU A 129 6.31 -3.76 11.50
N LEU A 130 5.36 -4.43 12.15
CA LEU A 130 5.63 -5.60 12.98
C LEU A 130 6.23 -6.73 12.14
N VAL A 131 5.61 -7.07 11.01
CA VAL A 131 6.12 -8.11 10.10
C VAL A 131 7.51 -7.75 9.60
N VAL A 132 7.79 -6.48 9.27
CA VAL A 132 9.11 -6.06 8.82
C VAL A 132 10.13 -6.08 9.96
N PHE A 133 9.93 -5.34 11.04
CA PHE A 133 10.97 -5.05 12.03
C PHE A 133 11.06 -6.04 13.18
N LYS A 134 9.96 -6.71 13.56
CA LYS A 134 10.00 -7.71 14.62
C LYS A 134 10.50 -9.05 14.07
N ASP A 135 11.65 -9.48 14.57
CA ASP A 135 12.24 -10.77 14.22
C ASP A 135 11.61 -11.94 15.01
N LYS A 136 11.45 -13.09 14.34
CA LYS A 136 10.88 -14.34 14.84
C LYS A 136 11.58 -15.56 14.26
#